data_AF-Q8VC57-F1
#
_entry.id   AF-Q8VC57-F1
#
_cell.length_a   1.000
_cell.length_b   1.000
_cell.length_c   1.000
_cell.angle_alpha   90.00
_cell.angle_beta   90.00
_cell.angle_gamma   90.00
#
_symmetry.space_group_name_H-M   'P 1'
#
loop_
_entity.id
_entity.type
_entity.pdbx_description
1 polymer ?
#
loop_
_entity_poly.entity_id
_entity_poly.type
_entity_poly.pdbx_seq_one_letter_code
_entity_poly.pdbx_strand_id
1 'polypeptide(L)'
;MAENHCELLPPAPSGLGAGLGGGLCRRCSAGMGALAQRPGGVSKWVRLNVGGTYFLTTRQTLCRDPKSFLYRLCQADPDLDSDKDETGAYLIDRDPTYFGPVLNYLRHGKLVINKDLAEEGVLEEAEFYNITSLIKLVKDKIRERDSRISQMPVKHVYRVLQCQEEELTQMVSTMSDGWKFEQLVSIGSSYNYGNEDQAEFLCVVSKELHNTPYGTTSEPSEKAKILQERGSRM
;
A
#
# COMPACT_ATOMS: atom_id res chain seq x y z
N MET A 1 -6.32 22.79 -15.55
CA MET A 1 -7.62 22.61 -16.24
C MET A 1 -8.45 21.68 -15.39
N ALA A 2 -9.66 22.14 -15.03
CA ALA A 2 -10.81 21.43 -14.49
C ALA A 2 -10.71 20.82 -13.07
N GLU A 3 -11.25 21.59 -12.12
CA GLU A 3 -11.73 21.20 -10.80
C GLU A 3 -13.01 20.35 -10.92
N ASN A 4 -13.25 19.41 -10.00
CA ASN A 4 -14.51 18.68 -9.89
C ASN A 4 -15.07 18.84 -8.46
N HIS A 5 -16.06 19.72 -8.34
CA HIS A 5 -16.95 19.88 -7.19
C HIS A 5 -18.21 19.00 -7.39
N CYS A 6 -18.63 18.27 -6.36
CA CYS A 6 -20.01 17.83 -6.20
C CYS A 6 -20.31 17.58 -4.70
N GLU A 7 -20.79 18.61 -4.01
CA GLU A 7 -21.68 18.47 -2.85
C GLU A 7 -23.12 18.47 -3.36
N LEU A 8 -23.99 17.62 -2.82
CA LEU A 8 -25.44 17.89 -2.69
C LEU A 8 -26.09 16.89 -1.71
N LEU A 9 -26.64 17.42 -0.63
CA LEU A 9 -27.68 16.88 0.28
C LEU A 9 -28.57 18.08 0.66
N PRO A 10 -29.67 17.93 1.42
CA PRO A 10 -30.78 16.94 1.48
C PRO A 10 -32.13 17.70 1.32
N PRO A 11 -33.32 17.24 1.83
CA PRO A 11 -33.69 17.50 3.23
C PRO A 11 -34.67 16.49 3.89
N ALA A 12 -34.87 16.61 5.21
CA ALA A 12 -35.88 15.91 6.03
C ALA A 12 -37.23 16.66 6.11
N PRO A 13 -38.29 16.03 6.65
CA PRO A 13 -39.18 16.79 7.55
C PRO A 13 -39.75 16.01 8.76
N SER A 14 -39.71 16.69 9.93
CA SER A 14 -40.78 17.00 10.90
C SER A 14 -41.82 15.95 11.37
N GLY A 15 -42.02 15.85 12.70
CA GLY A 15 -43.37 15.69 13.26
C GLY A 15 -43.56 14.97 14.61
N LEU A 16 -43.61 15.75 15.71
CA LEU A 16 -44.59 15.76 16.82
C LEU A 16 -45.11 14.45 17.49
N GLY A 17 -45.10 14.41 18.83
CA GLY A 17 -46.14 13.70 19.61
C GLY A 17 -45.77 13.28 21.04
N ALA A 18 -46.37 13.93 22.03
CA ALA A 18 -46.21 13.71 23.46
C ALA A 18 -47.03 12.53 24.02
N GLY A 19 -46.69 12.01 25.21
CA GLY A 19 -47.63 11.19 26.00
C GLY A 19 -47.03 10.43 27.18
N LEU A 20 -47.39 10.86 28.39
CA LEU A 20 -47.08 10.29 29.70
C LEU A 20 -47.81 8.97 29.97
N GLY A 21 -47.26 8.11 30.86
CA GLY A 21 -48.08 7.17 31.64
C GLY A 21 -47.44 5.82 31.90
N GLY A 22 -46.94 5.61 33.12
CA GLY A 22 -46.50 4.32 33.62
C GLY A 22 -47.65 3.34 33.87
N GLY A 23 -47.32 2.05 33.92
CA GLY A 23 -48.28 1.01 34.27
C GLY A 23 -47.73 -0.38 34.00
N LEU A 24 -47.40 -1.09 35.07
CA LEU A 24 -46.75 -2.40 35.13
C LEU A 24 -47.51 -3.52 34.41
N CYS A 25 -46.73 -4.36 33.72
CA CYS A 25 -47.15 -5.61 33.09
C CYS A 25 -47.59 -6.65 34.14
N ARG A 26 -48.67 -7.37 33.82
CA ARG A 26 -48.90 -8.74 34.32
C ARG A 26 -49.29 -9.66 33.18
N ARG A 27 -48.38 -10.60 32.89
CA ARG A 27 -48.68 -12.03 32.73
C ARG A 27 -49.47 -12.40 31.47
N CYS A 28 -48.79 -13.04 30.51
CA CYS A 28 -49.28 -14.25 29.84
C CYS A 28 -48.12 -14.99 29.15
N SER A 29 -47.93 -16.24 29.59
CA SER A 29 -47.10 -17.26 28.97
C SER A 29 -47.78 -17.80 27.71
N ALA A 30 -47.07 -17.91 26.59
CA ALA A 30 -47.20 -18.99 25.60
C ALA A 30 -46.44 -18.66 24.31
N GLY A 31 -45.68 -19.64 23.81
CA GLY A 31 -45.46 -19.79 22.36
C GLY A 31 -44.02 -19.70 21.88
N MET A 32 -43.54 -20.83 21.36
CA MET A 32 -42.69 -20.94 20.15
C MET A 32 -41.27 -20.34 20.28
N GLY A 33 -40.21 -21.12 20.44
CA GLY A 33 -39.76 -22.13 19.47
C GLY A 33 -38.60 -21.57 18.64
N ALA A 34 -37.35 -21.62 19.14
CA ALA A 34 -36.12 -21.46 18.35
C ALA A 34 -34.89 -21.73 19.24
N LEU A 35 -34.17 -22.82 18.96
CA LEU A 35 -32.80 -23.15 19.40
C LEU A 35 -32.32 -22.52 20.73
N ALA A 36 -32.69 -23.15 21.85
CA ALA A 36 -32.15 -22.86 23.17
C ALA A 36 -30.62 -23.10 23.19
N GLN A 37 -29.87 -22.01 23.03
CA GLN A 37 -28.46 -21.95 23.38
C GLN A 37 -28.35 -22.21 24.89
N ARG A 38 -27.51 -23.18 25.29
CA ARG A 38 -27.21 -23.46 26.70
C ARG A 38 -26.63 -22.18 27.32
N PRO A 39 -27.24 -21.61 28.38
CA PRO A 39 -26.71 -20.41 29.02
C PRO A 39 -25.44 -20.80 29.78
N GLY A 40 -24.31 -20.16 29.43
CA GLY A 40 -23.03 -20.29 30.13
C GLY A 40 -21.86 -20.87 29.34
N GLY A 41 -22.06 -21.31 28.10
CA GLY A 41 -20.96 -21.76 27.22
C GLY A 41 -20.67 -20.75 26.13
N VAL A 42 -19.45 -20.18 26.11
CA VAL A 42 -19.01 -19.33 25.00
C VAL A 42 -18.98 -20.13 23.70
N SER A 43 -19.75 -19.73 22.69
CA SER A 43 -19.80 -20.42 21.41
C SER A 43 -18.44 -20.36 20.70
N LYS A 44 -18.01 -21.48 20.08
CA LYS A 44 -16.80 -21.53 19.23
C LYS A 44 -16.97 -20.62 18.02
N TRP A 45 -18.14 -20.66 17.40
CA TRP A 45 -18.49 -19.84 16.24
C TRP A 45 -19.08 -18.51 16.70
N VAL A 46 -18.64 -17.44 16.06
CA VAL A 46 -19.06 -16.07 16.32
C VAL A 46 -19.61 -15.50 15.02
N ARG A 47 -20.82 -14.95 15.10
CA ARG A 47 -21.45 -14.20 14.02
C ARG A 47 -21.20 -12.72 14.26
N LEU A 48 -20.78 -12.02 13.22
CA LEU A 48 -20.61 -10.57 13.21
C LEU A 48 -21.57 -10.01 12.16
N ASN A 49 -22.23 -8.90 12.46
CA ASN A 49 -23.04 -8.14 11.53
C ASN A 49 -22.34 -6.78 11.34
N VAL A 50 -21.57 -6.66 10.27
CA VAL A 50 -20.77 -5.48 9.95
C VAL A 50 -21.53 -4.64 8.94
N GLY A 51 -22.06 -3.50 9.36
CA GLY A 51 -22.81 -2.56 8.50
C GLY A 51 -23.97 -3.20 7.73
N GLY A 52 -24.62 -4.24 8.30
CA GLY A 52 -25.71 -4.98 7.67
C GLY A 52 -25.30 -6.28 6.95
N THR A 53 -24.00 -6.58 6.83
CA THR A 53 -23.50 -7.83 6.23
C THR A 53 -23.02 -8.81 7.29
N TYR A 54 -23.51 -10.05 7.23
CA TYR A 54 -23.13 -11.09 8.18
C TYR A 54 -21.82 -11.77 7.80
N PHE A 55 -20.88 -11.80 8.75
CA PHE A 55 -19.64 -12.57 8.69
C PHE A 55 -19.68 -13.68 9.74
N LEU A 56 -19.20 -14.87 9.34
CA LEU A 56 -19.06 -16.01 10.23
C LEU A 56 -17.57 -16.31 10.44
N THR A 57 -17.16 -16.40 11.70
CA THR A 57 -15.78 -16.70 12.09
C THR A 57 -15.74 -17.50 13.39
N THR A 58 -14.54 -17.89 13.82
CA THR A 58 -14.36 -18.55 15.12
C THR A 58 -13.85 -17.56 16.16
N ARG A 59 -14.18 -17.78 17.42
CA ARG A 59 -13.67 -17.01 18.56
C ARG A 59 -12.14 -16.97 18.54
N GLN A 60 -11.50 -18.10 18.28
CA GLN A 60 -10.04 -18.23 18.17
C GLN A 60 -9.42 -17.27 17.15
N THR A 61 -10.09 -17.03 16.02
CA THR A 61 -9.63 -16.06 15.01
C THR A 61 -9.61 -14.63 15.56
N LEU A 62 -10.63 -14.24 16.32
CA LEU A 62 -10.73 -12.91 16.92
C LEU A 62 -9.73 -12.70 18.08
N CYS A 63 -9.32 -13.78 18.75
CA CYS A 63 -8.33 -13.74 19.83
C CYS A 63 -6.88 -13.55 19.36
N ARG A 64 -6.63 -13.39 18.05
CA ARG A 64 -5.27 -13.43 17.49
C ARG A 64 -4.42 -12.21 17.83
N ASP A 65 -5.05 -11.03 17.94
CA ASP A 65 -4.37 -9.81 18.37
C ASP A 65 -5.04 -9.27 19.65
N PRO A 66 -4.39 -9.38 20.82
CA PRO A 66 -4.92 -8.91 22.10
C PRO A 66 -5.21 -7.41 22.18
N LYS A 67 -4.60 -6.61 21.31
CA LYS A 67 -4.80 -5.15 21.28
C LYS A 67 -5.97 -4.73 20.39
N SER A 68 -6.48 -5.67 19.58
CA SER A 68 -7.56 -5.37 18.65
C SER A 68 -8.89 -5.18 19.36
N PHE A 69 -9.76 -4.32 18.82
CA PHE A 69 -11.15 -4.18 19.27
C PHE A 69 -11.87 -5.54 19.27
N LEU A 70 -11.57 -6.36 18.26
CA LEU A 70 -12.15 -7.69 18.07
C LEU A 70 -11.78 -8.68 19.18
N TYR A 71 -10.72 -8.40 19.95
CA TYR A 71 -10.36 -9.20 21.11
C TYR A 71 -11.43 -9.15 22.22
N ARG A 72 -12.16 -8.03 22.35
CA ARG A 72 -13.27 -7.92 23.32
C ARG A 72 -14.41 -8.88 22.99
N LEU A 73 -14.70 -9.06 21.70
CA LEU A 73 -15.66 -10.07 21.21
C LEU A 73 -15.20 -11.48 21.55
N CYS A 74 -13.88 -11.75 21.48
CA CYS A 74 -13.28 -13.02 21.88
C CYS A 74 -13.50 -13.31 23.36
N GLN A 75 -13.32 -12.31 24.24
CA GLN A 75 -13.49 -12.47 25.70
C GLN A 75 -14.95 -12.60 26.16
N ALA A 76 -15.92 -12.46 25.24
CA ALA A 76 -17.33 -12.37 25.57
C ALA A 76 -17.56 -11.28 26.64
N ASP A 77 -16.93 -10.13 26.41
CA ASP A 77 -17.02 -8.96 27.27
C ASP A 77 -18.50 -8.62 27.54
N PRO A 78 -18.95 -8.60 28.81
CA PRO A 78 -20.33 -8.29 29.18
C PRO A 78 -20.81 -6.94 28.63
N ASP A 79 -19.89 -5.99 28.43
CA ASP A 79 -20.21 -4.67 27.88
C ASP A 79 -20.70 -4.74 26.41
N LEU A 80 -20.42 -5.83 25.69
CA LEU A 80 -20.84 -6.05 24.30
C LEU A 80 -22.20 -6.75 24.18
N ASP A 81 -22.86 -7.07 25.30
CA ASP A 81 -24.19 -7.70 25.25
C ASP A 81 -25.26 -6.73 24.70
N SER A 82 -25.05 -5.41 24.78
CA SER A 82 -25.91 -4.41 24.13
C SER A 82 -25.79 -4.43 22.60
N ASP A 83 -24.66 -4.92 22.09
CA ASP A 83 -24.32 -4.84 20.67
C ASP A 83 -24.66 -6.15 19.94
N LYS A 84 -25.58 -6.98 20.46
CA LYS A 84 -26.00 -8.21 19.79
C LYS A 84 -27.40 -8.09 19.21
N ASP A 85 -27.60 -8.57 17.99
CA ASP A 85 -28.93 -8.71 17.40
C ASP A 85 -29.71 -9.92 17.95
N GLU A 86 -30.97 -10.04 17.53
CA GLU A 86 -31.86 -11.16 17.89
C GLU A 86 -31.29 -12.54 17.50
N THR A 87 -30.35 -12.59 16.55
CA THR A 87 -29.70 -13.82 16.08
C THR A 87 -28.44 -14.17 16.87
N GLY A 88 -28.01 -13.29 17.78
CA GLY A 88 -26.78 -13.37 18.56
C GLY A 88 -25.53 -12.94 17.79
N ALA A 89 -25.68 -12.22 16.67
CA ALA A 89 -24.55 -11.64 15.95
C ALA A 89 -24.15 -10.30 16.57
N TYR A 90 -22.85 -10.07 16.72
CA TYR A 90 -22.34 -8.80 17.21
C TYR A 90 -22.42 -7.74 16.12
N LEU A 91 -23.09 -6.64 16.42
CA LEU A 91 -23.33 -5.48 15.58
C LEU A 91 -22.06 -4.60 15.55
N ILE A 92 -21.61 -4.28 14.35
CA ILE A 92 -20.46 -3.42 14.12
C ILE A 92 -20.87 -2.39 13.07
N ASP A 93 -20.91 -1.12 13.45
CA ASP A 93 -21.29 -0.01 12.56
C ASP A 93 -20.08 0.44 11.72
N ARG A 94 -19.66 -0.41 10.78
CA ARG A 94 -18.55 -0.19 9.84
C ARG A 94 -18.87 -0.74 8.46
N ASP A 95 -18.08 -0.33 7.47
CA ASP A 95 -18.28 -0.77 6.09
C ASP A 95 -17.86 -2.25 5.91
N PRO A 96 -18.79 -3.15 5.55
CA PRO A 96 -18.46 -4.56 5.33
C PRO A 96 -17.51 -4.80 4.16
N THR A 97 -17.44 -3.87 3.20
CA THR A 97 -16.65 -4.00 1.96
C THR A 97 -15.17 -4.13 2.27
N TYR A 98 -14.68 -3.38 3.25
CA TYR A 98 -13.27 -3.35 3.67
C TYR A 98 -12.93 -4.32 4.81
N PHE A 99 -13.95 -4.91 5.45
CA PHE A 99 -13.75 -5.85 6.56
C PHE A 99 -13.17 -7.20 6.14
N GLY A 100 -13.47 -7.65 4.92
CA GLY A 100 -13.02 -8.94 4.39
C GLY A 100 -11.50 -9.17 4.50
N PRO A 101 -10.65 -8.25 3.98
CA PRO A 101 -9.20 -8.30 4.16
C PRO A 101 -8.73 -8.36 5.61
N VAL A 102 -9.37 -7.59 6.51
CA VAL A 102 -9.04 -7.57 7.94
C VAL A 102 -9.33 -8.93 8.58
N LEU A 103 -10.50 -9.51 8.32
CA LEU A 103 -10.88 -10.82 8.83
C LEU A 103 -9.96 -11.93 8.31
N ASN A 104 -9.59 -11.88 7.02
CA ASN A 104 -8.66 -12.82 6.42
C ASN A 104 -7.25 -12.71 7.01
N TYR A 105 -6.79 -11.48 7.30
CA TYR A 105 -5.54 -11.27 8.03
C TYR A 105 -5.56 -11.99 9.39
N LEU A 106 -6.66 -11.92 10.14
CA LEU A 106 -6.78 -12.65 11.41
C LEU A 106 -6.86 -14.18 11.24
N ARG A 107 -7.37 -14.68 10.11
CA ARG A 107 -7.47 -16.12 9.84
C ARG A 107 -6.10 -16.75 9.56
N HIS A 108 -5.28 -16.13 8.71
CA HIS A 108 -4.04 -16.75 8.20
C HIS A 108 -2.80 -15.85 8.29
N GLY A 109 -2.90 -14.62 8.76
CA GLY A 109 -1.77 -13.71 8.98
C GLY A 109 -1.20 -13.08 7.70
N LYS A 110 -1.96 -13.06 6.60
CA LYS A 110 -1.51 -12.51 5.31
C LYS A 110 -2.47 -11.43 4.83
N LEU A 111 -1.93 -10.35 4.28
CA LEU A 111 -2.71 -9.26 3.67
C LEU A 111 -3.15 -9.68 2.26
N VAL A 112 -4.46 -9.85 2.06
CA VAL A 112 -5.06 -10.16 0.75
C VAL A 112 -6.12 -9.11 0.47
N ILE A 113 -5.89 -8.29 -0.56
CA ILE A 113 -6.78 -7.22 -1.00
C ILE A 113 -7.09 -7.47 -2.48
N ASN A 114 -8.37 -7.43 -2.85
CA ASN A 114 -8.79 -7.56 -4.25
C ASN A 114 -8.35 -6.32 -5.05
N LYS A 115 -8.14 -6.47 -6.36
CA LYS A 115 -7.56 -5.39 -7.19
C LYS A 115 -8.45 -4.14 -7.29
N ASP A 116 -9.74 -4.34 -7.11
CA ASP A 116 -10.83 -3.35 -7.16
C ASP A 116 -11.08 -2.66 -5.81
N LEU A 117 -10.47 -3.15 -4.73
CA LEU A 117 -10.69 -2.60 -3.39
C LEU A 117 -9.61 -1.55 -3.05
N ALA A 118 -10.04 -0.35 -2.67
CA ALA A 118 -9.13 0.72 -2.26
C ALA A 118 -8.34 0.33 -1.00
N GLU A 119 -7.01 0.43 -1.06
CA GLU A 119 -6.13 0.06 0.05
C GLU A 119 -6.26 1.03 1.22
N GLU A 120 -6.60 2.28 0.92
CA GLU A 120 -6.90 3.34 1.89
C GLU A 120 -8.12 2.98 2.75
N GLY A 121 -9.18 2.40 2.18
CA GLY A 121 -10.34 1.95 2.96
C GLY A 121 -10.01 0.75 3.86
N VAL A 122 -9.13 -0.15 3.42
CA VAL A 122 -8.62 -1.24 4.28
C VAL A 122 -7.75 -0.68 5.41
N LEU A 123 -7.02 0.42 5.17
CA LEU A 123 -6.23 1.08 6.19
C LEU A 123 -7.12 1.66 7.29
N GLU A 124 -8.18 2.38 6.94
CA GLU A 124 -9.15 2.92 7.89
C GLU A 124 -9.77 1.83 8.78
N GLU A 125 -10.16 0.69 8.19
CA GLU A 125 -10.66 -0.44 8.97
C GLU A 125 -9.57 -1.04 9.87
N ALA A 126 -8.33 -1.21 9.38
CA ALA A 126 -7.24 -1.75 10.18
C ALA A 126 -6.90 -0.86 11.39
N GLU A 127 -7.00 0.47 11.23
CA GLU A 127 -6.86 1.46 12.30
C GLU A 127 -8.03 1.40 13.29
N PHE A 128 -9.28 1.30 12.79
CA PHE A 128 -10.47 1.16 13.63
C PHE A 128 -10.43 -0.09 14.53
N TYR A 129 -10.11 -1.26 13.96
CA TYR A 129 -9.99 -2.49 14.76
C TYR A 129 -8.69 -2.57 15.56
N ASN A 130 -7.80 -1.57 15.44
CA ASN A 130 -6.52 -1.44 16.12
C ASN A 130 -5.59 -2.66 15.96
N ILE A 131 -5.37 -3.09 14.72
CA ILE A 131 -4.49 -4.23 14.39
C ILE A 131 -3.15 -3.68 13.89
N THR A 132 -2.23 -3.37 14.79
CA THR A 132 -0.97 -2.66 14.49
C THR A 132 -0.11 -3.36 13.42
N SER A 133 -0.07 -4.69 13.46
CA SER A 133 0.68 -5.50 12.51
C SER A 133 0.10 -5.42 11.09
N LEU A 134 -1.23 -5.33 10.97
CA LEU A 134 -1.94 -5.13 9.71
C LEU A 134 -1.76 -3.70 9.19
N ILE A 135 -1.92 -2.70 10.06
CA ILE A 135 -1.74 -1.27 9.71
C ILE A 135 -0.38 -1.06 9.04
N LYS A 136 0.69 -1.65 9.59
CA LYS A 136 2.03 -1.58 8.99
C LYS A 136 2.06 -2.18 7.58
N LEU A 137 1.52 -3.38 7.40
CA LEU A 137 1.49 -4.06 6.10
C LEU A 137 0.69 -3.27 5.05
N VAL A 138 -0.43 -2.67 5.44
CA VAL A 138 -1.25 -1.86 4.52
C VAL A 138 -0.51 -0.57 4.15
N LYS A 139 0.13 0.12 5.11
CA LYS A 139 0.95 1.32 4.82
C LYS A 139 2.13 1.00 3.90
N ASP A 140 2.81 -0.13 4.11
CA ASP A 140 3.90 -0.57 3.23
C ASP A 140 3.39 -0.85 1.81
N LYS A 141 2.20 -1.46 1.69
CA LYS A 141 1.57 -1.75 0.40
C LYS A 141 1.15 -0.48 -0.37
N ILE A 142 0.55 0.49 0.32
CA ILE A 142 0.19 1.80 -0.24
C ILE A 142 1.46 2.51 -0.74
N ARG A 143 2.54 2.52 0.06
CA ARG A 143 3.84 3.09 -0.34
C ARG A 143 4.43 2.40 -1.55
N GLU A 144 4.34 1.07 -1.63
CA GLU A 144 4.80 0.31 -2.79
C GLU A 144 3.99 0.68 -4.04
N ARG A 145 2.66 0.73 -3.95
CA ARG A 145 1.76 1.16 -5.02
C ARG A 145 2.10 2.58 -5.49
N ASP A 146 2.24 3.52 -4.56
CA ASP A 146 2.59 4.91 -4.86
C ASP A 146 3.99 5.03 -5.45
N SER A 147 4.97 4.23 -5.01
CA SER A 147 6.33 4.22 -5.59
C SER A 147 6.37 3.73 -7.04
N ARG A 148 5.46 2.80 -7.41
CA ARG A 148 5.31 2.29 -8.77
C ARG A 148 4.63 3.32 -9.68
N ILE A 149 3.64 4.05 -9.17
CA ILE A 149 2.93 5.10 -9.91
C ILE A 149 3.80 6.36 -10.05
N SER A 150 4.53 6.72 -8.98
CA SER A 150 5.42 7.88 -8.93
C SER A 150 6.82 7.59 -9.46
N GLN A 151 7.03 6.51 -10.24
CA GLN A 151 8.27 6.33 -11.00
C GLN A 151 8.43 7.55 -11.91
N MET A 152 9.13 8.55 -11.37
CA MET A 152 9.47 9.77 -12.07
C MET A 152 10.22 9.36 -13.32
N PRO A 153 10.09 10.13 -14.43
CA PRO A 153 10.84 9.85 -15.64
C PRO A 153 12.30 9.60 -15.29
N VAL A 154 12.82 8.45 -15.75
CA VAL A 154 14.19 8.00 -15.47
C VAL A 154 15.17 9.14 -15.74
N LYS A 155 15.98 9.47 -14.73
CA LYS A 155 17.01 10.49 -14.88
C LYS A 155 18.13 9.90 -15.74
N HIS A 156 18.55 10.62 -16.76
CA HIS A 156 19.68 10.21 -17.60
C HIS A 156 20.91 11.05 -17.24
N VAL A 157 22.07 10.41 -17.18
CA VAL A 157 23.37 11.09 -17.12
C VAL A 157 24.01 10.98 -18.49
N TYR A 158 24.44 12.11 -19.04
CA TYR A 158 25.16 12.15 -20.30
C TYR A 158 26.65 12.37 -20.05
N ARG A 159 27.50 11.74 -20.87
CA ARG A 159 28.92 12.05 -20.99
C ARG A 159 29.26 12.23 -22.45
N VAL A 160 30.24 13.09 -22.70
CA VAL A 160 30.83 13.27 -24.02
C VAL A 160 32.26 12.76 -23.93
N LEU A 161 32.58 11.77 -24.77
CA LEU A 161 33.91 11.18 -24.89
C LEU A 161 34.54 11.70 -26.19
N GLN A 162 35.77 12.18 -26.13
CA GLN A 162 36.55 12.52 -27.31
C GLN A 162 37.44 11.33 -27.67
N CYS A 163 37.50 10.98 -28.95
CA CYS A 163 38.37 9.92 -29.46
C CYS A 163 38.83 10.25 -30.88
N GLN A 164 40.00 9.74 -31.25
CA GLN A 164 40.48 9.76 -32.63
C GLN A 164 39.78 8.66 -33.44
N GLU A 165 39.75 8.80 -34.77
CA GLU A 165 39.14 7.82 -35.69
C GLU A 165 39.64 6.38 -35.43
N GLU A 166 40.95 6.22 -35.19
CA GLU A 166 41.58 4.92 -34.95
C GLU A 166 41.18 4.27 -33.61
N GLU A 167 40.80 5.07 -32.62
CA GLU A 167 40.38 4.61 -31.29
C GLU A 167 38.85 4.42 -31.18
N LEU A 168 38.07 4.95 -32.13
CA LEU A 168 36.61 5.00 -32.07
C LEU A 168 35.98 3.61 -31.86
N THR A 169 36.41 2.62 -32.64
CA THR A 169 35.88 1.25 -32.54
C THR A 169 36.18 0.64 -31.18
N GLN A 170 37.39 0.85 -30.66
CA GLN A 170 37.79 0.34 -29.35
C GLN A 170 36.97 1.02 -28.26
N MET A 171 36.85 2.35 -28.29
CA MET A 171 36.10 3.12 -27.29
C MET A 171 34.63 2.68 -27.21
N VAL A 172 33.95 2.51 -28.35
CA VAL A 172 32.55 2.03 -28.36
C VAL A 172 32.44 0.58 -27.89
N SER A 173 33.38 -0.28 -28.29
CA SER A 173 33.36 -1.71 -27.93
C SER A 173 33.69 -1.96 -26.46
N THR A 174 34.53 -1.13 -25.85
CA THR A 174 34.90 -1.23 -24.42
C THR A 174 34.08 -0.31 -23.52
N MET A 175 32.97 0.25 -24.05
CA MET A 175 32.10 1.14 -23.28
C MET A 175 31.60 0.40 -22.03
N SER A 176 31.73 1.06 -20.88
CA SER A 176 31.37 0.43 -19.59
C SER A 176 29.88 0.08 -19.52
N ASP A 177 29.54 -0.96 -18.76
CA ASP A 177 28.17 -1.45 -18.64
C ASP A 177 27.17 -0.37 -18.16
N GLY A 178 25.98 -0.42 -18.75
CA GLY A 178 24.88 0.51 -18.55
C GLY A 178 25.02 1.86 -19.26
N TRP A 179 26.09 2.11 -20.03
CA TRP A 179 26.16 3.25 -20.93
C TRP A 179 25.58 2.88 -22.31
N LYS A 180 24.76 3.78 -22.85
CA LYS A 180 24.18 3.69 -24.18
C LYS A 180 24.83 4.74 -25.06
N PHE A 181 25.13 4.35 -26.29
CA PHE A 181 25.53 5.29 -27.31
C PHE A 181 24.32 6.13 -27.75
N GLU A 182 24.45 7.45 -27.77
CA GLU A 182 23.40 8.38 -28.19
C GLU A 182 23.70 9.02 -29.54
N GLN A 183 24.92 9.56 -29.70
CA GLN A 183 25.29 10.33 -30.89
C GLN A 183 26.81 10.35 -31.10
N LEU A 184 27.25 10.30 -32.35
CA LEU A 184 28.63 10.56 -32.75
C LEU A 184 28.68 11.84 -33.59
N VAL A 185 29.54 12.76 -33.22
CA VAL A 185 29.74 14.05 -33.91
C VAL A 185 31.17 14.11 -34.41
N SER A 186 31.37 14.22 -35.72
CA SER A 186 32.70 14.48 -36.29
C SER A 186 33.06 15.96 -36.07
N ILE A 187 34.24 16.23 -35.50
CA ILE A 187 34.73 17.59 -35.28
C ILE A 187 35.46 18.12 -36.52
N GLY A 188 35.75 17.25 -37.50
CA GLY A 188 36.53 17.58 -38.70
C GLY A 188 38.00 17.86 -38.38
N SER A 189 38.91 17.55 -39.31
CA SER A 189 40.30 17.96 -39.16
C SER A 189 40.42 19.46 -39.44
N SER A 190 40.90 20.22 -38.47
CA SER A 190 41.18 21.63 -38.64
C SER A 190 42.45 21.78 -39.47
N TYR A 191 42.35 21.79 -40.81
CA TYR A 191 43.39 22.21 -41.76
C TYR A 191 44.85 21.87 -41.34
N ASN A 192 45.21 20.60 -41.25
CA ASN A 192 46.61 20.21 -41.09
C ASN A 192 47.29 20.03 -42.45
N TYR A 193 48.02 21.06 -42.87
CA TYR A 193 48.96 21.00 -43.97
C TYR A 193 50.23 20.26 -43.50
N GLY A 194 50.20 18.93 -43.48
CA GLY A 194 51.32 18.10 -43.05
C GLY A 194 50.87 16.78 -42.43
N ASN A 195 51.52 15.69 -42.82
CA ASN A 195 51.20 14.28 -42.53
C ASN A 195 50.50 14.03 -41.19
N GLU A 196 49.43 13.23 -41.27
CA GLU A 196 48.53 12.72 -40.22
C GLU A 196 47.30 13.62 -39.92
N ASP A 197 46.42 13.76 -40.91
CA ASP A 197 45.02 14.15 -40.71
C ASP A 197 44.32 13.05 -39.88
N GLN A 198 44.32 13.19 -38.55
CA GLN A 198 43.55 12.33 -37.66
C GLN A 198 42.17 12.97 -37.45
N ALA A 199 41.11 12.33 -37.95
CA ALA A 199 39.75 12.81 -37.69
C ALA A 199 39.40 12.59 -36.21
N GLU A 200 38.88 13.65 -35.55
CA GLU A 200 38.42 13.58 -34.17
C GLU A 200 36.89 13.49 -34.10
N PHE A 201 36.41 12.71 -33.11
CA PHE A 201 34.99 12.51 -32.87
C PHE A 201 34.61 12.79 -31.41
N LEU A 202 33.44 13.40 -31.21
CA LEU A 202 32.74 13.42 -29.93
C LEU A 202 31.67 12.33 -29.92
N CYS A 203 31.77 11.41 -28.98
CA CYS A 203 30.80 10.37 -28.72
C CYS A 203 29.98 10.73 -27.48
N VAL A 204 28.70 11.05 -27.69
CA VAL A 204 27.71 11.28 -26.64
C VAL A 204 27.17 9.94 -26.20
N VAL A 205 27.27 9.68 -24.90
CA VAL A 205 26.78 8.46 -24.26
C VAL A 205 25.86 8.82 -23.10
N SER A 206 24.81 8.04 -22.87
CA SER A 206 23.88 8.20 -21.76
C SER A 206 23.91 7.01 -20.81
N LYS A 207 23.51 7.21 -19.56
CA LYS A 207 23.26 6.13 -18.60
C LYS A 207 22.00 6.44 -17.80
N GLU A 208 21.07 5.49 -17.79
CA GLU A 208 19.85 5.57 -16.98
C GLU A 208 20.19 5.42 -15.49
N LEU A 209 19.83 6.43 -14.71
CA LEU A 209 19.85 6.37 -13.25
C LEU A 209 18.52 5.81 -12.78
N HIS A 210 18.58 4.57 -12.29
CA HIS A 210 17.50 4.02 -11.51
C HIS A 210 17.56 4.69 -10.13
N ASN A 211 16.60 5.55 -9.82
CA ASN A 211 16.40 5.98 -8.44
C ASN A 211 15.98 4.74 -7.65
N THR A 212 16.90 4.10 -6.93
CA THR A 212 16.54 3.15 -5.88
C THR A 212 15.77 3.92 -4.81
N PRO A 213 14.45 3.69 -4.62
CA PRO A 213 13.73 4.35 -3.56
C PRO A 213 14.28 3.86 -2.21
N TYR A 214 14.73 4.82 -1.39
CA TYR A 214 15.05 4.73 0.03
C TYR A 214 15.13 3.33 0.66
N GLY A 215 16.34 2.92 1.04
CA GLY A 215 16.54 2.02 2.18
C GLY A 215 17.23 0.69 1.91
N THR A 216 18.48 0.70 1.46
CA THR A 216 19.49 -0.28 1.90
C THR A 216 20.89 0.26 1.59
N THR A 217 21.72 0.28 2.62
CA THR A 217 23.16 0.50 2.59
C THR A 217 23.83 -0.30 1.46
N SER A 218 24.40 0.38 0.47
CA SER A 218 25.48 -0.19 -0.33
C SER A 218 26.55 0.88 -0.44
N GLU A 219 27.75 0.57 0.06
CA GLU A 219 28.90 1.46 0.05
C GLU A 219 29.17 1.99 -1.37
N PRO A 220 29.57 3.26 -1.51
CA PRO A 220 30.09 3.75 -2.78
C PRO A 220 31.40 3.01 -3.06
N SER A 221 31.35 2.08 -4.02
CA SER A 221 32.49 1.28 -4.47
C SER A 221 33.73 2.18 -4.65
N GLU A 222 34.71 1.96 -3.77
CA GLU A 222 36.04 2.60 -3.70
C GLU A 222 36.78 2.61 -5.05
N LYS A 223 36.34 1.80 -6.02
CA LYS A 223 36.86 1.75 -7.38
C LYS A 223 36.59 3.03 -8.20
N ALA A 224 35.61 3.85 -7.83
CA ALA A 224 35.36 5.13 -8.51
C ALA A 224 36.37 6.23 -8.14
N LYS A 225 36.99 6.17 -6.95
CA LYS A 225 38.00 7.16 -6.53
C LYS A 225 39.37 6.93 -7.17
N ILE A 226 39.75 5.67 -7.41
CA ILE A 226 41.10 5.32 -7.90
C ILE A 226 41.32 5.73 -9.38
N LEU A 227 40.26 5.90 -10.17
CA LEU A 227 40.35 6.37 -11.56
C LEU A 227 40.42 7.90 -11.70
N GLN A 228 39.98 8.66 -10.69
CA GLN A 228 40.04 10.13 -10.72
C GLN A 228 41.41 10.67 -10.34
N GLU A 229 42.17 9.96 -9.49
CA GLU A 229 43.53 10.35 -9.11
C GLU A 229 44.58 10.10 -10.20
N ARG A 230 44.30 9.21 -11.16
CA ARG A 230 45.21 8.95 -12.30
C ARG A 230 45.03 9.92 -13.46
N GLY A 231 43.92 10.66 -13.53
CA GLY A 231 43.68 11.69 -14.54
C GLY A 231 44.22 13.09 -14.18
N SER A 232 44.81 13.25 -12.99
CA SER A 232 45.24 14.57 -12.47
C SER A 232 46.77 14.72 -12.40
N ARG A 233 47.52 13.90 -13.13
CA ARG A 233 49.00 13.88 -13.12
C ARG A 233 49.67 13.96 -14.51
N MET A 234 48.98 14.49 -15.52
CA MET A 234 49.61 14.96 -16.77
C MET A 234 49.07 16.33 -17.13
#